data_AF-X1CGL5-F1
#
_entry.id   AF-X1CGL5-F1
#
_cell.length_a   1.000
_cell.length_b   1.000
_cell.length_c   1.000
_cell.angle_alpha   90.00
_cell.angle_beta   90.00
_cell.angle_gamma   90.00
#
_symmetry.space_group_name_H-M   'P 1'
#
loop_
_entity.id
_entity.type
_entity.pdbx_description
1 polymer ?
#
loop_
_entity_poly.entity_id
_entity_poly.type
_entity_poly.pdbx_seq_one_letter_code
_entity_poly.pdbx_strand_id
1 'polypeptide(L)'
;FVGMAFEQRIGWKKFLIIYLLTGVCGALTHSIINLGTEHAGTVLIGASGAIFGIMGAFAFSYPRDEVVMPIPLGIIMILRRIKVIYAVLIFAVMETVIVMLDVQDTTAHFAHIGGLVSGVILAAIIIRNKRTNSSDTASAETIYYDSYNSPKLKNISIRF
;
A
#
# COMPACT_ATOMS: atom_id res chain seq x y z
N PHE A 1 -5.77 -4.69 -8.83
CA PHE A 1 -4.33 -4.40 -8.69
C PHE A 1 -4.11 -3.28 -7.68
N VAL A 2 -2.95 -3.27 -6.99
CA VAL A 2 -2.59 -2.37 -5.87
C VAL A 2 -2.87 -0.90 -6.15
N GLY A 3 -2.50 -0.39 -7.34
CA GLY A 3 -2.59 1.03 -7.68
C GLY A 3 -4.02 1.55 -7.61
N MET A 4 -4.96 0.89 -8.31
CA MET A 4 -6.37 1.29 -8.31
C MET A 4 -6.99 1.27 -6.92
N ALA A 5 -6.70 0.23 -6.12
CA ALA A 5 -7.25 0.11 -4.78
C ALA A 5 -6.75 1.24 -3.87
N PHE A 6 -5.47 1.63 -4.00
CA PHE A 6 -4.92 2.73 -3.23
C PHE A 6 -5.43 4.10 -3.71
N GLU A 7 -5.46 4.32 -5.02
CA GLU A 7 -5.95 5.55 -5.64
C GLU A 7 -7.40 5.87 -5.20
N GLN A 8 -8.26 4.85 -5.15
CA GLN A 8 -9.64 5.00 -4.68
C GLN A 8 -9.74 5.45 -3.21
N ARG A 9 -8.74 5.15 -2.37
CA ARG A 9 -8.71 5.56 -0.96
C ARG A 9 -8.24 7.00 -0.75
N ILE A 10 -7.24 7.43 -1.52
CA ILE A 10 -6.52 8.70 -1.27
C ILE A 10 -6.79 9.78 -2.32
N GLY A 11 -7.38 9.41 -3.45
CA GLY A 11 -7.61 10.26 -4.61
C GLY A 11 -6.39 10.36 -5.55
N TRP A 12 -6.67 10.58 -6.83
CA TRP A 12 -5.69 10.59 -7.92
C TRP A 12 -4.53 11.58 -7.71
N LYS A 13 -4.79 12.77 -7.15
CA LYS A 13 -3.77 13.81 -6.94
C LYS A 13 -2.67 13.34 -6.00
N LYS A 14 -3.05 12.80 -4.84
CA LYS A 14 -2.11 12.30 -3.84
C LYS A 14 -1.39 11.06 -4.35
N PHE A 15 -2.12 10.18 -5.03
CA PHE A 15 -1.55 9.01 -5.68
C PHE A 15 -0.43 9.39 -6.65
N LEU A 16 -0.68 10.34 -7.56
CA LEU A 16 0.29 10.80 -8.55
C LEU A 16 1.53 11.44 -7.88
N ILE A 17 1.33 12.27 -6.85
CA ILE A 17 2.43 12.89 -6.11
C ILE A 17 3.31 11.82 -5.44
N ILE A 18 2.70 10.88 -4.72
CA ILE A 18 3.44 9.81 -4.05
C ILE A 18 4.17 8.94 -5.09
N TYR A 19 3.51 8.60 -6.20
CA TYR A 19 4.10 7.81 -7.27
C TYR A 19 5.37 8.46 -7.85
N LEU A 20 5.29 9.74 -8.22
CA LEU A 20 6.43 10.44 -8.81
C LEU A 20 7.57 10.65 -7.81
N LEU A 21 7.25 11.09 -6.59
CA LEU A 21 8.27 11.36 -5.58
C LEU A 21 9.00 10.09 -5.14
N THR A 22 8.27 8.99 -4.93
CA THR A 22 8.89 7.71 -4.56
C THR A 22 9.73 7.13 -5.69
N GLY A 23 9.32 7.31 -6.96
CA GLY A 23 10.14 6.94 -8.11
C GLY A 23 11.49 7.68 -8.13
N VAL A 24 11.47 8.99 -7.91
CA VAL A 24 12.70 9.81 -7.81
C VAL A 24 13.54 9.39 -6.60
N CYS A 25 12.93 9.23 -5.43
CA CYS A 25 13.63 8.79 -4.22
C CYS A 25 14.29 7.42 -4.40
N GLY A 26 13.57 6.44 -4.98
CA GLY A 26 14.12 5.12 -5.28
C GLY A 26 15.31 5.19 -6.24
N ALA A 27 15.19 5.97 -7.32
CA ALA A 27 16.28 6.15 -8.26
C ALA A 27 17.52 6.78 -7.58
N LEU A 28 17.32 7.81 -6.75
CA LEU A 28 18.40 8.43 -6.00
C LEU A 28 19.03 7.47 -5.00
N THR A 29 18.23 6.66 -4.28
CA THR A 29 18.75 5.66 -3.34
C THR A 29 19.67 4.67 -4.04
N HIS A 30 19.25 4.11 -5.17
CA HIS A 30 20.09 3.18 -5.92
C HIS A 30 21.35 3.86 -6.44
N SER A 31 21.23 5.03 -7.04
CA SER A 31 22.38 5.77 -7.56
C SER A 31 23.39 6.04 -6.45
N ILE A 32 22.95 6.62 -5.32
CA ILE A 32 23.84 6.98 -4.20
C ILE A 32 24.55 5.76 -3.62
N ILE A 33 23.85 4.64 -3.43
CA ILE A 33 24.44 3.43 -2.85
C ILE A 33 25.47 2.80 -3.78
N ASN A 34 25.20 2.80 -5.09
CA ASN A 34 26.08 2.18 -6.08
C ASN A 34 27.13 3.16 -6.66
N LEU A 35 27.16 4.41 -6.21
CA LEU A 35 28.20 5.38 -6.60
C LEU A 35 29.59 4.82 -6.28
N GLY A 36 30.44 4.72 -7.30
CA GLY A 36 31.83 4.26 -7.13
C GLY A 36 31.99 2.73 -7.01
N THR A 37 30.93 1.97 -7.22
CA THR A 37 30.97 0.49 -7.30
C THR A 37 31.00 0.02 -8.75
N GLU A 38 31.28 -1.27 -8.98
CA GLU A 38 31.15 -1.90 -10.30
C GLU A 38 29.72 -1.88 -10.85
N HIS A 39 28.72 -1.64 -9.98
CA HIS A 39 27.31 -1.50 -10.32
C HIS A 39 26.88 -0.06 -10.66
N ALA A 40 27.81 0.90 -10.72
CA ALA A 40 27.50 2.28 -11.07
C ALA A 40 26.88 2.45 -12.48
N GLY A 41 27.11 1.46 -13.37
CA GLY A 41 26.55 1.43 -14.73
C GLY A 41 25.21 0.72 -14.87
N THR A 42 24.62 0.19 -13.78
CA THR A 42 23.34 -0.53 -13.86
C THR A 42 22.24 0.40 -14.34
N VAL A 43 21.57 0.01 -15.42
CA VAL A 43 20.55 0.82 -16.08
C VAL A 43 19.29 0.89 -15.19
N LEU A 44 18.95 2.07 -14.69
CA LEU A 44 17.65 2.32 -14.05
C LEU A 44 16.59 2.60 -15.11
N ILE A 45 15.91 1.56 -15.56
CA ILE A 45 14.68 1.68 -16.37
C ILE A 45 13.55 0.97 -15.65
N GLY A 46 12.50 1.71 -15.30
CA GLY A 46 11.27 1.07 -14.84
C GLY A 46 10.40 1.92 -13.93
N ALA A 47 9.10 1.64 -13.97
CA ALA A 47 8.09 2.14 -13.04
C ALA A 47 8.11 1.41 -11.68
N SER A 48 8.86 0.31 -11.55
CA SER A 48 8.79 -0.60 -10.42
C SER A 48 9.16 0.06 -9.10
N GLY A 49 10.19 0.90 -9.04
CA GLY A 49 10.55 1.64 -7.82
C GLY A 49 9.40 2.51 -7.28
N ALA A 50 8.68 3.19 -8.17
CA ALA A 50 7.49 3.97 -7.81
C ALA A 50 6.33 3.06 -7.34
N ILE A 51 6.15 1.89 -7.96
CA ILE A 51 5.16 0.89 -7.53
C ILE A 51 5.47 0.38 -6.12
N PHE A 52 6.74 0.11 -5.82
CA PHE A 52 7.19 -0.23 -4.46
C PHE A 52 6.91 0.88 -3.46
N GLY A 53 7.07 2.15 -3.87
CA GLY A 53 6.65 3.29 -3.06
C GLY A 53 5.13 3.36 -2.81
N ILE A 54 4.31 3.10 -3.81
CA ILE A 54 2.86 2.98 -3.64
C ILE A 54 2.51 1.82 -2.70
N MET A 55 3.20 0.68 -2.81
CA MET A 55 3.02 -0.45 -1.89
C MET A 55 3.34 -0.05 -0.44
N GLY A 56 4.48 0.59 -0.20
CA GLY A 56 4.85 1.09 1.13
C GLY A 56 3.82 2.09 1.69
N ALA A 57 3.39 3.05 0.87
CA ALA A 57 2.37 4.03 1.23
C ALA A 57 1.02 3.39 1.58
N PHE A 58 0.62 2.36 0.82
CA PHE A 58 -0.61 1.61 1.04
C PHE A 58 -0.53 0.77 2.31
N ALA A 59 0.56 0.03 2.52
CA ALA A 59 0.76 -0.77 3.73
C ALA A 59 0.74 0.08 4.99
N PHE A 60 1.34 1.28 4.95
CA PHE A 60 1.31 2.22 6.06
C PHE A 60 -0.11 2.74 6.36
N SER A 61 -0.83 3.15 5.33
CA SER A 61 -2.12 3.86 5.50
C SER A 61 -3.29 2.90 5.76
N TYR A 62 -3.29 1.74 5.11
CA TYR A 62 -4.38 0.77 5.13
C TYR A 62 -3.85 -0.67 5.23
N PRO A 63 -3.15 -1.02 6.33
CA PRO A 63 -2.47 -2.32 6.46
C PRO A 63 -3.40 -3.53 6.37
N ARG A 64 -4.69 -3.34 6.71
CA ARG A 64 -5.71 -4.40 6.73
C ARG A 64 -6.50 -4.54 5.43
N ASP A 65 -6.33 -3.61 4.48
CA ASP A 65 -6.98 -3.72 3.17
C ASP A 65 -6.44 -4.93 2.42
N GLU A 66 -7.25 -5.46 1.49
CA GLU A 66 -6.88 -6.61 0.68
C GLU A 66 -6.56 -6.22 -0.76
N VAL A 67 -5.50 -6.80 -1.29
CA VAL A 67 -5.10 -6.65 -2.69
C VAL A 67 -5.02 -8.01 -3.36
N VAL A 68 -5.40 -8.03 -4.63
CA VAL A 68 -5.25 -9.21 -5.47
C VAL A 68 -3.78 -9.32 -5.86
N MET A 69 -3.16 -10.42 -5.42
CA MET A 69 -1.76 -10.72 -5.66
C MET A 69 -1.63 -11.98 -6.52
N PRO A 70 -0.82 -11.94 -7.59
CA PRO A 70 -0.43 -13.12 -8.33
C PRO A 70 0.57 -13.93 -7.48
N ILE A 71 0.21 -15.16 -7.13
CA ILE A 71 1.07 -16.09 -6.44
C ILE A 71 1.49 -17.17 -7.45
N PRO A 72 2.79 -17.26 -7.80
CA PRO A 72 3.28 -18.32 -8.67
C PRO A 72 3.27 -19.66 -7.92
N LEU A 73 2.58 -20.67 -8.48
CA LEU A 73 2.58 -22.04 -7.99
C LEU A 73 3.07 -22.97 -9.12
N GLY A 74 4.37 -22.88 -9.41
CA GLY A 74 5.00 -23.54 -10.55
C GLY A 74 4.61 -22.87 -11.88
N ILE A 75 4.04 -23.63 -12.81
CA ILE A 75 3.61 -23.14 -14.13
C ILE A 75 2.29 -22.34 -14.04
N ILE A 76 1.52 -22.52 -12.95
CA ILE A 76 0.21 -21.88 -12.78
C ILE A 76 0.36 -20.64 -11.89
N MET A 77 -0.29 -19.54 -12.28
CA MET A 77 -0.40 -18.33 -11.48
C MET A 77 -1.80 -18.24 -10.86
N ILE A 78 -1.89 -18.22 -9.53
CA ILE A 78 -3.16 -18.11 -8.82
C ILE A 78 -3.31 -16.67 -8.31
N LEU A 79 -4.46 -16.06 -8.60
CA LEU A 79 -4.81 -14.75 -8.05
C LEU A 79 -5.47 -14.93 -6.69
N ARG A 80 -4.82 -14.44 -5.63
CA ARG A 80 -5.38 -14.51 -4.27
C ARG A 80 -5.47 -13.13 -3.65
N ARG A 81 -6.53 -12.90 -2.88
CA ARG A 81 -6.64 -11.72 -2.02
C ARG A 81 -5.82 -11.96 -0.76
N ILE A 82 -4.87 -11.07 -0.51
CA ILE A 82 -4.08 -11.05 0.72
C ILE A 82 -4.05 -9.63 1.27
N LYS A 83 -3.88 -9.52 2.59
CA LYS A 83 -3.74 -8.20 3.22
C LYS A 83 -2.51 -7.50 2.67
N VAL A 84 -2.64 -6.20 2.40
CA VAL A 84 -1.57 -5.36 1.85
C VAL A 84 -0.30 -5.49 2.69
N ILE A 85 -0.42 -5.47 4.02
CA ILE A 85 0.75 -5.59 4.90
C ILE A 85 1.57 -6.87 4.65
N TYR A 86 0.91 -8.00 4.38
CA TYR A 86 1.61 -9.26 4.10
C TYR A 86 2.26 -9.25 2.72
N ALA A 87 1.56 -8.72 1.72
CA ALA A 87 2.11 -8.59 0.37
C ALA A 87 3.41 -7.75 0.39
N VAL A 88 3.36 -6.60 1.06
CA VAL A 88 4.49 -5.66 1.14
C VAL A 88 5.64 -6.22 1.98
N LEU A 89 5.36 -6.91 3.09
CA LEU A 89 6.40 -7.57 3.87
C LEU A 89 7.12 -8.65 3.06
N ILE A 90 6.39 -9.46 2.29
CA ILE A 90 6.99 -10.49 1.43
C ILE A 90 7.95 -9.85 0.43
N PHE A 91 7.52 -8.81 -0.29
CA PHE A 91 8.39 -8.11 -1.23
C PHE A 91 9.57 -7.43 -0.55
N ALA A 92 9.36 -6.75 0.58
CA ALA A 92 10.44 -6.08 1.30
C ALA A 92 11.52 -7.07 1.76
N VAL A 93 11.13 -8.23 2.28
CA VAL A 93 12.05 -9.31 2.66
C VAL A 93 12.77 -9.85 1.43
N MET A 94 12.04 -10.13 0.35
CA MET A 94 12.62 -10.66 -0.89
C MET A 94 13.69 -9.71 -1.46
N GLU A 95 13.38 -8.42 -1.62
CA GLU A 95 14.34 -7.42 -2.10
C GLU A 95 15.57 -7.31 -1.20
N THR A 96 15.36 -7.34 0.13
CA THR A 96 16.44 -7.27 1.11
C THR A 96 17.33 -8.50 1.01
N VAL A 97 16.76 -9.70 0.91
CA VAL A 97 17.52 -10.95 0.76
C VAL A 97 18.33 -10.95 -0.53
N ILE A 98 17.74 -10.49 -1.64
CA ILE A 98 18.43 -10.41 -2.92
C ILE A 98 19.66 -9.49 -2.82
N VAL A 99 19.50 -8.31 -2.22
CA VAL A 99 20.62 -7.38 -1.98
C VAL A 99 21.68 -8.00 -1.06
N MET A 100 21.27 -8.68 0.01
CA MET A 100 22.20 -9.29 0.98
C MET A 100 22.99 -10.47 0.40
N LEU A 101 22.40 -11.18 -0.57
CA LEU A 101 23.04 -12.30 -1.26
C LEU A 101 23.85 -11.86 -2.49
N ASP A 102 23.89 -10.56 -2.80
CA ASP A 102 24.55 -9.99 -3.97
C ASP A 102 24.17 -10.73 -5.27
N VAL A 103 22.87 -11.00 -5.44
CA VAL A 103 22.39 -11.71 -6.63
C VAL A 103 22.59 -10.80 -7.84
N GLN A 104 23.41 -11.26 -8.79
CA GLN A 104 23.66 -10.53 -10.02
C GLN A 104 22.51 -10.73 -11.00
N ASP A 105 21.66 -9.72 -11.13
CA ASP A 105 20.64 -9.61 -12.16
C ASP A 105 20.60 -8.19 -12.75
N THR A 106 19.62 -7.92 -13.62
CA THR A 106 19.44 -6.60 -14.25
C THR A 106 18.50 -5.68 -13.46
N THR A 107 18.15 -6.02 -12.22
CA THR A 107 17.12 -5.36 -11.44
C THR A 107 17.75 -4.40 -10.43
N ALA A 108 17.26 -3.16 -10.41
CA ALA A 108 17.71 -2.13 -9.47
C ALA A 108 17.08 -2.33 -8.07
N HIS A 109 17.46 -3.37 -7.33
CA HIS A 109 16.85 -3.74 -6.05
C HIS A 109 16.90 -2.62 -4.98
N PHE A 110 18.00 -1.86 -4.90
CA PHE A 110 18.06 -0.69 -4.03
C PHE A 110 17.03 0.39 -4.38
N ALA A 111 16.60 0.48 -5.64
CA ALA A 111 15.54 1.40 -6.04
C ALA A 111 14.16 0.95 -5.53
N HIS A 112 13.92 -0.37 -5.47
CA HIS A 112 12.70 -0.93 -4.88
C HIS A 112 12.65 -0.66 -3.36
N ILE A 113 13.75 -0.92 -2.66
CA ILE A 113 13.84 -0.68 -1.21
C ILE A 113 13.69 0.82 -0.91
N GLY A 114 14.43 1.69 -1.62
CA GLY A 114 14.34 3.15 -1.47
C GLY A 114 12.94 3.70 -1.81
N GLY A 115 12.32 3.18 -2.86
CA GLY A 115 10.94 3.48 -3.23
C GLY A 115 9.97 3.11 -2.09
N LEU A 116 10.03 1.88 -1.60
CA LEU A 116 9.17 1.39 -0.52
C LEU A 116 9.28 2.23 0.75
N VAL A 117 10.52 2.48 1.22
CA VAL A 117 10.77 3.27 2.43
C VAL A 117 10.29 4.72 2.26
N SER A 118 10.63 5.36 1.14
CA SER A 118 10.15 6.72 0.86
C SER A 118 8.63 6.80 0.77
N GLY A 119 7.97 5.76 0.27
CA GLY A 119 6.51 5.66 0.21
C GLY A 119 5.85 5.65 1.59
N VAL A 120 6.41 4.91 2.54
CA VAL A 120 5.96 4.92 3.95
C VAL A 120 6.07 6.32 4.54
N ILE A 121 7.22 6.99 4.32
CA ILE A 121 7.48 8.33 4.83
C ILE A 121 6.51 9.35 4.21
N LEU A 122 6.37 9.33 2.88
CA LEU A 122 5.47 10.23 2.15
C LEU A 122 4.01 10.02 2.56
N ALA A 123 3.59 8.78 2.77
CA ALA A 123 2.25 8.49 3.29
C ALA A 123 2.02 9.09 4.67
N ALA A 124 2.98 8.95 5.59
CA ALA A 124 2.91 9.55 6.92
C ALA A 124 2.77 11.07 6.88
N ILE A 125 3.39 11.74 5.91
CA ILE A 125 3.35 13.19 5.75
C ILE A 125 2.07 13.66 5.04
N ILE A 126 1.69 13.00 3.94
CA ILE A 126 0.64 13.47 3.01
C ILE A 126 -0.75 12.97 3.43
N ILE A 127 -0.83 11.75 3.99
CA ILE A 127 -2.09 11.10 4.30
C ILE A 127 -2.42 11.32 5.78
N ARG A 128 -3.31 12.28 6.04
CA ARG A 128 -3.91 12.45 7.35
C ARG A 128 -4.81 11.26 7.66
N ASN A 129 -4.36 10.38 8.54
CA ASN A 129 -5.17 9.28 9.03
C ASN A 129 -6.29 9.86 9.91
N LYS A 130 -7.53 9.94 9.39
CA LYS A 130 -8.69 10.21 10.25
C LYS A 130 -8.84 9.00 11.14
N ARG A 131 -8.30 9.06 12.37
CA ARG A 131 -8.67 8.09 13.41
C ARG A 131 -10.18 8.23 13.57
N THR A 132 -10.94 7.26 13.07
CA THR A 132 -12.34 7.14 13.43
C THR A 132 -12.35 6.77 14.92
N ASN A 133 -12.50 7.78 15.78
CA ASN A 133 -12.83 7.56 17.18
C ASN A 133 -14.10 6.69 17.18
N SER A 134 -13.95 5.42 17.51
CA SER A 134 -15.05 4.44 17.50
C SER A 134 -15.94 4.60 18.74
N SER A 135 -16.17 5.84 19.17
CA SER A 135 -17.03 6.23 20.29
C SER A 135 -18.25 7.01 19.84
N ASP A 136 -18.62 6.94 18.56
CA ASP A 136 -19.94 7.36 18.10
C ASP A 136 -20.89 6.18 18.29
N THR A 137 -21.54 6.19 19.46
CA THR A 137 -22.70 5.39 19.84
C THR A 137 -23.53 5.01 18.62
N ALA A 138 -23.56 3.72 18.29
CA ALA A 138 -24.47 3.15 17.31
C ALA A 138 -25.91 3.29 17.82
N SER A 139 -26.49 4.47 17.63
CA SER A 139 -27.91 4.72 17.76
C SER A 139 -28.52 4.29 16.43
N ALA A 140 -28.72 2.97 16.26
CA ALA A 140 -29.46 2.45 15.13
C ALA A 140 -30.93 2.83 15.32
N GLU A 141 -31.37 3.91 14.69
CA GLU A 141 -32.78 4.27 14.60
C GLU A 141 -33.44 3.34 13.57
N THR A 142 -33.91 2.18 14.01
CA THR A 142 -34.73 1.29 13.17
C THR A 142 -36.13 1.86 13.01
N ILE A 143 -36.47 2.31 11.80
CA ILE A 143 -37.85 2.60 11.40
C ILE A 143 -38.56 1.26 11.19
N TYR A 144 -39.52 0.93 12.05
CA TYR A 144 -40.45 -0.18 11.83
C TYR A 144 -41.70 0.33 11.12
N TYR A 145 -42.06 -0.33 10.02
CA TYR A 145 -43.33 -0.11 9.32
C TYR A 145 -44.40 -1.02 9.93
N ASP A 146 -45.39 -0.42 10.60
CA ASP A 146 -46.65 -1.08 10.96
C ASP A 146 -47.65 -0.80 9.82
N SER A 147 -48.17 -1.85 9.19
CA SER A 147 -48.93 -1.78 7.93
C SER A 147 -50.26 -1.02 8.02
N TYR A 148 -50.61 -0.45 9.17
CA TYR A 148 -51.87 0.26 9.40
C TYR A 148 -51.72 1.61 10.13
N ASN A 149 -50.49 2.11 10.38
CA ASN A 149 -50.30 3.37 11.11
C ASN A 149 -49.06 4.18 10.68
N SER A 150 -49.13 5.50 10.89
CA SER A 150 -48.02 6.45 10.68
C SER A 150 -46.79 6.11 11.55
N PRO A 151 -45.56 6.33 11.05
CA PRO A 151 -44.33 5.87 11.70
C PRO A 151 -44.16 6.48 13.10
N LYS A 152 -43.80 5.65 14.08
CA LYS A 152 -43.44 6.07 15.44
C LYS A 152 -41.98 5.71 15.72
N LEU A 153 -41.20 6.70 16.15
CA LEU A 153 -39.80 6.51 16.56
C LEU A 153 -39.76 5.82 17.93
N LYS A 154 -38.97 4.75 18.03
CA LYS A 154 -38.76 4.03 19.30
C LYS A 154 -37.27 3.86 19.55
N ASN A 155 -36.77 4.55 20.58
CA ASN A 155 -35.39 4.41 21.03
C ASN A 155 -35.22 3.12 21.83
N ILE A 156 -34.47 2.17 21.27
CA ILE A 156 -34.08 0.95 21.97
C ILE A 156 -32.59 1.10 22.31
N SER A 157 -32.28 1.14 23.60
CA SER A 157 -30.88 1.08 24.05
C SER A 157 -30.50 -0.38 24.28
N ILE A 158 -29.51 -0.86 23.53
CA ILE A 158 -28.90 -2.18 23.75
C ILE A 158 -27.59 -1.91 24.47
N ARG A 159 -27.48 -2.38 25.72
CA ARG A 159 -26.22 -2.37 26.48
C ARG A 159 -25.54 -3.71 26.27
N PHE A 160 -24.29 -3.68 25.81
CA PHE A 160 -23.38 -4.83 25.79
C PHE A 160 -22.56 -4.85 27.08
#